data_AF-A0AB36XU62-F1
#
_entry.id   AF-A0AB36XU62-F1
#
_cell.length_a   1.000
_cell.length_b   1.000
_cell.length_c   1.000
_cell.angle_alpha   90.00
_cell.angle_beta   90.00
_cell.angle_gamma   90.00
#
_symmetry.space_group_name_H-M   'P 1'
#
loop_
_entity.id
_entity.type
_entity.pdbx_description
1 polymer ?
#
loop_
_entity_poly.entity_id
_entity_poly.type
_entity_poly.pdbx_seq_one_letter_code
_entity_poly.pdbx_strand_id
1 'polypeptide(L)' 'MDTSDQATRQRRLRTNEEKRQIVAEATAAGASVAAVARKHGVNANLVFG' A
#
# COMPACT_ATOMS: atom_id res chain seq x y z
N MET A 1 -24.38 -13.84 15.74
CA MET A 1 -24.39 -12.49 15.16
C MET A 1 -23.01 -12.22 14.57
N ASP A 2 -22.90 -12.60 13.30
CA ASP A 2 -22.24 -11.86 12.22
C ASP A 2 -20.77 -11.47 12.41
N THR A 3 -19.92 -12.49 12.35
CA THR A 3 -18.59 -12.37 11.75
C THR A 3 -18.76 -11.99 10.28
N SER A 4 -18.48 -10.74 9.90
CA SER A 4 -17.89 -10.32 8.61
C SER A 4 -17.99 -8.80 8.43
N ASP A 5 -17.15 -8.04 9.14
CA ASP A 5 -16.71 -6.73 8.62
C ASP A 5 -15.64 -7.00 7.54
N GLN A 6 -16.05 -7.68 6.46
CA GLN A 6 -15.30 -7.61 5.22
C GLN A 6 -15.65 -6.26 4.62
N ALA A 7 -14.98 -5.22 5.11
CA ALA A 7 -14.92 -3.94 4.44
C ALA A 7 -14.46 -4.22 3.01
N THR A 8 -15.43 -4.27 2.08
CA THR A 8 -15.21 -4.33 0.64
C THR A 8 -14.19 -3.24 0.34
N ARG A 9 -12.93 -3.65 0.16
CA ARG A 9 -11.83 -2.72 -0.07
C ARG A 9 -12.10 -2.10 -1.42
N GLN A 10 -12.81 -0.97 -1.42
CA GLN A 10 -13.05 -0.20 -2.63
C GLN A 10 -11.70 -0.03 -3.33
N ARG A 11 -11.65 -0.35 -4.63
CA ARG A 11 -10.46 -0.12 -5.44
C ARG A 11 -10.21 1.38 -5.43
N ARG A 12 -9.38 1.84 -4.50
CA ARG A 12 -8.84 3.19 -4.49
C ARG A 12 -7.98 3.33 -5.75
N LEU A 13 -8.48 4.09 -6.70
CA LEU A 13 -7.69 4.58 -7.82
C LEU A 13 -6.67 5.55 -7.22
N ARG A 14 -5.43 5.06 -7.03
CA ARG A 14 -4.33 5.86 -6.53
C ARG A 14 -3.77 6.70 -7.67
N THR A 15 -3.48 7.96 -7.39
CA THR A 15 -2.81 8.82 -8.37
C THR A 15 -1.38 8.35 -8.59
N ASN A 16 -0.77 8.71 -9.72
CA ASN A 16 0.64 8.40 -9.98
C ASN A 16 1.58 9.06 -8.95
N GLU A 17 1.15 10.18 -8.36
CA GLU A 17 1.88 10.86 -7.30
C GLU A 17 1.92 10.03 -6.02
N GLU A 18 0.79 9.49 -5.56
CA GLU A 18 0.73 8.61 -4.40
C GLU A 18 1.61 7.38 -4.59
N LYS A 19 1.63 6.78 -5.79
CA LYS A 19 2.53 5.67 -6.10
C LYS A 19 4.00 6.06 -5.98
N ARG A 20 4.39 7.23 -6.50
CA ARG A 20 5.77 7.75 -6.40
C ARG A 20 6.19 8.00 -4.96
N GLN A 21 5.29 8.50 -4.11
CA GLN A 21 5.58 8.68 -2.68
C GLN A 21 5.84 7.34 -1.98
N ILE A 22 5.01 6.33 -2.25
CA ILE A 22 5.17 4.98 -1.71
C ILE A 22 6.50 4.37 -2.16
N VAL A 23 6.84 4.50 -3.44
CA VAL A 23 8.12 4.01 -3.99
C VAL A 23 9.29 4.73 -3.34
N ALA A 24 9.26 6.06 -3.26
CA ALA A 24 10.32 6.85 -2.65
C ALA A 24 10.57 6.42 -1.20
N GLU A 25 9.52 6.27 -0.40
CA GLU A 25 9.59 5.78 0.98
C GLU A 25 10.13 4.34 1.05
N ALA A 26 9.72 3.47 0.14
CA ALA A 26 10.19 2.09 0.06
C ALA A 26 11.64 1.94 -0.42
N THR A 27 12.16 2.91 -1.19
CA THR A 27 13.55 2.94 -1.68
C THR A 27 14.52 3.64 -0.72
N ALA A 28 14.04 4.20 0.39
CA ALA A 28 14.90 4.80 1.39
C ALA A 28 15.80 3.74 2.04
N ALA A 29 17.05 4.12 2.37
CA ALA A 29 18.03 3.20 2.95
C ALA A 29 17.52 2.63 4.29
N GLY A 30 17.39 1.30 4.36
CA GLY A 30 16.87 0.60 5.53
C GLY A 30 15.33 0.53 5.63
N ALA A 31 14.60 1.05 4.64
CA ALA A 31 13.14 0.92 4.61
C ALA A 31 12.71 -0.51 4.24
N SER A 32 11.71 -1.01 4.95
CA SER A 32 11.06 -2.27 4.57
C SER A 32 9.87 -1.98 3.66
N VAL A 33 9.95 -2.45 2.42
CA VAL A 33 8.86 -2.37 1.43
C VAL A 33 7.54 -2.90 2.01
N ALA A 34 7.58 -3.98 2.79
CA ALA A 34 6.40 -4.56 3.44
C ALA A 34 5.83 -3.67 4.55
N ALA A 35 6.67 -2.94 5.28
CA ALA A 35 6.21 -1.99 6.30
C ALA A 35 5.56 -0.76 5.66
N VAL A 36 6.20 -0.19 4.64
CA VAL A 36 5.67 0.93 3.85
C VAL A 36 4.35 0.52 3.18
N ALA A 37 4.29 -0.67 2.58
CA ALA A 37 3.08 -1.16 1.96
C ALA A 37 1.91 -1.31 2.94
N ARG A 38 2.16 -1.85 4.14
CA ARG A 38 1.14 -1.95 5.19
C ARG A 38 0.68 -0.56 5.66
N LYS A 39 1.59 0.38 5.86
CA LYS A 39 1.29 1.77 6.25
C LYS A 39 0.36 2.45 5.24
N HIS A 40 0.58 2.22 3.95
CA HIS A 40 -0.22 2.79 2.85
C HIS A 40 -1.41 1.94 2.42
N GLY A 41 -1.63 0.79 3.08
CA GLY A 41 -2.64 -0.18 2.67
C GLY A 41 -2.48 -0.61 1.21
N VAL A 42 -1.26 -0.78 0.70
CA VAL A 42 -0.99 -1.39 -0.60
C VAL A 42 -0.47 -2.81 -0.43
N ASN A 43 -0.60 -3.62 -1.47
CA ASN A 43 0.14 -4.87 -1.53
C ASN A 43 1.60 -4.53 -1.86
N ALA A 44 2.55 -5.12 -1.14
CA ALA A 44 3.99 -4.87 -1.37
C ALA A 44 4.42 -5.19 -2.81
N ASN A 45 3.78 -6.16 -3.45
CA ASN A 45 4.06 -6.54 -4.84
C ASN A 45 3.64 -5.45 -5.85
N LEU A 46 2.71 -4.56 -5.46
CA LEU A 46 2.24 -3.46 -6.30
C LEU A 46 3.10 -2.18 -6.16
N VAL A 47 4.12 -2.18 -5.29
CA VAL A 47 4.98 -1.00 -5.09
C VAL A 47 5.91 -0.79 -6.30
N PHE A 48 6.37 -1.86 -6.93
CA PHE A 48 7.30 -1.80 -8.08
C PHE A 48 6.69 -2.20 -9.43
N GLY A 49 5.38 -2.52 -9.45
CA GLY A 49 4.67 -3.00 -10.64
C GLY A 49 3.97 -1.92 -11.45
#